data_AF-A0ABD3LUQ8-F1
#
_entry.id   AF-A0ABD3LUQ8-F1
#
_cell.length_a   1.000
_cell.length_b   1.000
_cell.length_c   1.000
_cell.angle_alpha   90.00
_cell.angle_beta   90.00
_cell.angle_gamma   90.00
#
_symmetry.space_group_name_H-M   'P 1'
#
loop_
_entity.id
_entity.type
_entity.pdbx_description
1 polymer ?
#
loop_
_entity_poly.entity_id
_entity_poly.type
_entity_poly.pdbx_seq_one_letter_code
_entity_poly.pdbx_strand_id
1 'polypeptide(L)'
;MGDFNLALVIVAAVVCVLVFLFNVYLLVNYQHPDDANQAYFPKVVVVLGLSVAAISILMLPADVANRQACRHAIYNGACNLTLPMKDLWLAIYIVDAVLVFFVIPFAMFYYEGDQDKSVGKRIKSALIWVVTTGIVCALVLGILYGLIGKVDFTVRHLASTTTSFPSSWTSFSSGHECIGSSNQCSAYTAPASAEKTWTMRTTFPEYVVALATVVGSVLFTIFGGVGIACLPLGLIFSFIRRPKAVITRSQYIKEATELGKKARELKKAADALHQEERSGAKGRKWRKNVKAVEKELLQLEEDVKLLEEMYPQGEKAETTWAMTVLGYLAKFVLGILGLIVSVAWVAHIVIYLLINPPLSPFLNEVFIKLDDVWGLLGTVAFAFFCFYLLLAVIAGAMMLGLRLVFITIHPMKWGATLMNSFLFNVGLILLCSISVIQFCATAFGYYAQATAAQEIFGHTLASLRGIKYLYKYNVFQIAFVALAGLTFVYYAAFGWRRKKPSGRFQLSS
;
A
#
# COMPACT_ATOMS: atom_id res chain seq x y z
N MET A 1 -29.68 -15.47 -15.71
CA MET A 1 -28.31 -16.07 -15.61
C MET A 1 -27.25 -15.32 -16.44
N GLY A 2 -27.61 -14.60 -17.51
CA GLY A 2 -26.73 -13.57 -18.11
C GLY A 2 -26.61 -12.29 -17.25
N ASP A 3 -27.51 -12.12 -16.27
CA ASP A 3 -27.65 -10.91 -15.46
C ASP A 3 -26.55 -10.75 -14.41
N PHE A 4 -25.94 -11.84 -13.93
CA PHE A 4 -24.90 -11.78 -12.90
C PHE A 4 -23.57 -11.22 -13.43
N ASN A 5 -23.20 -11.59 -14.66
CA ASN A 5 -21.99 -11.05 -15.32
C ASN A 5 -22.17 -9.57 -15.66
N LEU A 6 -23.35 -9.18 -16.16
CA LEU A 6 -23.68 -7.78 -16.39
C LEU A 6 -23.67 -6.97 -15.09
N ALA A 7 -24.22 -7.52 -14.00
CA ALA A 7 -24.20 -6.89 -12.68
C ALA A 7 -22.76 -6.68 -12.17
N LEU A 8 -21.88 -7.67 -12.33
CA LEU A 8 -20.47 -7.57 -11.94
C LEU A 8 -19.73 -6.49 -12.74
N VAL A 9 -19.98 -6.39 -14.05
CA VAL A 9 -19.43 -5.32 -14.90
C VAL A 9 -19.95 -3.94 -14.47
N ILE A 10 -21.25 -3.80 -14.21
CA ILE A 10 -21.85 -2.55 -13.73
C ILE A 10 -21.25 -2.16 -12.38
N VAL A 11 -21.15 -3.09 -11.44
CA VAL A 11 -20.55 -2.86 -10.11
C VAL A 11 -19.09 -2.44 -10.27
N ALA A 12 -18.30 -3.12 -11.11
CA ALA A 12 -16.91 -2.73 -11.37
C ALA A 12 -16.81 -1.31 -11.93
N ALA A 13 -17.65 -0.94 -12.90
CA ALA A 13 -17.69 0.41 -13.48
C ALA A 13 -18.08 1.47 -12.43
N VAL A 14 -19.13 1.23 -11.66
CA VAL A 14 -19.60 2.14 -10.60
C VAL A 14 -18.53 2.31 -9.52
N VAL A 15 -17.90 1.22 -9.07
CA VAL A 15 -16.81 1.27 -8.09
C VAL A 15 -15.63 2.06 -8.63
N CYS A 16 -15.24 1.88 -9.90
CA CYS A 16 -14.19 2.69 -10.51
C CYS A 16 -14.52 4.19 -10.48
N VAL A 17 -15.74 4.57 -10.86
CA VAL A 17 -16.20 5.98 -10.83
C VAL A 17 -16.18 6.52 -9.40
N LEU A 18 -16.68 5.76 -8.42
CA LEU A 18 -16.67 6.15 -7.01
C LEU A 18 -15.24 6.34 -6.48
N VAL A 19 -14.31 5.46 -6.85
CA VAL A 19 -12.89 5.60 -6.49
C VAL A 19 -12.30 6.88 -7.09
N PHE A 20 -12.58 7.19 -8.36
CA PHE A 20 -12.14 8.45 -8.98
C PHE A 20 -12.70 9.67 -8.23
N LEU A 21 -14.00 9.70 -7.95
CA LEU A 21 -14.64 10.80 -7.21
C LEU A 21 -14.05 10.96 -5.80
N PHE A 22 -13.83 9.85 -5.11
CA PHE A 22 -13.21 9.85 -3.78
C PHE A 22 -11.77 10.38 -3.82
N ASN A 23 -10.98 10.02 -4.82
CA ASN A 23 -9.61 10.50 -4.97
C ASN A 23 -9.54 11.98 -5.36
N VAL A 24 -10.51 12.48 -6.13
CA VAL A 24 -10.68 13.93 -6.37
C VAL A 24 -10.99 14.64 -5.05
N TYR A 25 -11.89 14.09 -4.24
CA TYR A 25 -12.18 14.63 -2.91
C TYR A 25 -10.94 14.63 -2.01
N LEU A 26 -10.15 13.55 -1.98
CA LEU A 26 -8.90 13.50 -1.22
C LEU A 26 -7.92 14.58 -1.70
N LEU A 27 -7.72 14.73 -3.01
CA LEU A 27 -6.84 15.76 -3.56
C LEU A 27 -7.27 17.16 -3.08
N VAL A 28 -8.54 17.52 -3.24
CA VAL A 28 -9.06 18.85 -2.91
C VAL A 28 -8.86 19.18 -1.43
N ASN A 29 -8.96 18.19 -0.56
CA ASN A 29 -8.84 18.38 0.89
C ASN A 29 -7.41 18.31 1.43
N TYR A 30 -6.51 17.58 0.76
CA TYR A 30 -5.12 17.44 1.20
C TYR A 30 -4.16 18.43 0.52
N GLN A 31 -4.52 18.98 -0.64
CA GLN A 31 -3.68 19.96 -1.35
C GLN A 31 -3.47 21.25 -0.52
N HIS A 32 -2.32 21.87 -0.72
CA HIS A 32 -2.00 23.19 -0.16
C HIS A 32 -2.82 24.30 -0.84
N PRO A 33 -3.27 25.36 -0.13
CA PRO A 33 -4.04 26.47 -0.72
C PRO A 33 -3.30 27.19 -1.86
N ASP A 34 -1.98 27.33 -1.77
CA ASP A 34 -1.16 27.94 -2.84
C ASP A 34 -1.27 27.18 -4.16
N ASP A 35 -1.54 25.87 -4.09
CA ASP A 35 -1.69 25.00 -5.27
C ASP A 35 -3.14 24.93 -5.75
N ALA A 36 -4.14 25.52 -5.07
CA ALA A 36 -5.56 25.27 -5.32
C ALA A 36 -6.01 25.52 -6.77
N ASN A 37 -5.52 26.59 -7.40
CA ASN A 37 -5.83 26.96 -8.79
C ASN A 37 -4.63 26.84 -9.74
N GLN A 38 -3.57 26.13 -9.32
CA GLN A 38 -2.36 25.91 -10.12
C GLN A 38 -2.09 24.42 -10.33
N ALA A 39 -1.08 24.09 -11.14
CA ALA A 39 -0.54 22.73 -11.30
C ALA A 39 -1.57 21.63 -11.64
N TYR A 40 -2.45 21.86 -12.63
CA TYR A 40 -3.46 20.88 -13.06
C TYR A 40 -2.88 19.54 -13.53
N PHE A 41 -1.73 19.53 -14.20
CA PHE A 41 -1.11 18.29 -14.69
C PHE A 41 -0.69 17.35 -13.53
N PRO A 42 0.12 17.79 -12.55
CA PRO A 42 0.40 17.01 -11.34
C PRO A 42 -0.85 16.50 -10.60
N LYS A 43 -1.91 17.31 -10.53
CA LYS A 43 -3.17 16.92 -9.89
C LYS A 43 -3.84 15.73 -10.57
N VAL A 44 -3.88 15.73 -11.90
CA VAL A 44 -4.41 14.60 -12.68
C VAL A 44 -3.58 13.34 -12.40
N VAL A 45 -2.25 13.46 -12.36
CA VAL A 45 -1.35 12.32 -12.07
C VAL A 45 -1.58 11.78 -10.65
N VAL A 46 -1.77 12.64 -9.65
CA VAL A 46 -2.10 12.24 -8.28
C VAL A 46 -3.42 11.46 -8.22
N VAL A 47 -4.48 12.01 -8.81
CA VAL A 47 -5.81 11.36 -8.81
C VAL A 47 -5.75 10.02 -9.53
N LEU A 48 -5.08 9.96 -10.68
CA LEU A 48 -4.92 8.74 -11.45
C LEU A 48 -4.10 7.70 -10.67
N GLY A 49 -2.98 8.10 -10.07
CA GLY A 49 -2.13 7.20 -9.28
C GLY A 49 -2.84 6.63 -8.05
N LEU A 50 -3.55 7.45 -7.27
CA LEU A 50 -4.36 6.94 -6.15
C LEU A 50 -5.49 6.03 -6.63
N SER A 51 -6.09 6.33 -7.79
CA SER A 51 -7.17 5.51 -8.35
C SER A 51 -6.66 4.15 -8.81
N VAL A 52 -5.51 4.10 -9.49
CA VAL A 52 -4.87 2.84 -9.89
C VAL A 52 -4.50 2.00 -8.67
N ALA A 53 -3.93 2.60 -7.62
CA ALA A 53 -3.59 1.89 -6.38
C ALA A 53 -4.83 1.30 -5.66
N ALA A 54 -5.94 2.02 -5.65
CA ALA A 54 -7.18 1.56 -5.02
C ALA A 54 -7.89 0.50 -5.88
N ILE A 55 -7.99 0.72 -7.20
CA ILE A 55 -8.63 -0.20 -8.15
C ILE A 55 -7.85 -1.52 -8.20
N SER A 56 -6.51 -1.49 -8.24
CA SER A 56 -5.69 -2.71 -8.29
C SER A 56 -5.94 -3.65 -7.11
N ILE A 57 -6.22 -3.10 -5.93
CA ILE A 57 -6.53 -3.88 -4.73
C ILE A 57 -7.97 -4.40 -4.76
N LEU A 58 -8.93 -3.59 -5.21
CA LEU A 58 -10.33 -4.01 -5.36
C LEU A 58 -10.52 -5.01 -6.52
N MET A 59 -9.56 -5.09 -7.44
CA MET A 59 -9.56 -6.06 -8.52
C MET A 59 -9.35 -7.50 -8.04
N LEU A 60 -8.70 -7.70 -6.89
CA LEU A 60 -8.47 -9.03 -6.32
C LEU A 60 -9.77 -9.69 -5.80
N PRO A 61 -10.62 -9.01 -5.01
CA PRO A 61 -12.00 -9.47 -4.74
C PRO A 61 -12.86 -9.60 -5.99
N ALA A 62 -12.71 -8.69 -6.96
CA ALA A 62 -13.41 -8.80 -8.23
C ALA A 62 -13.02 -10.07 -9.00
N ASP A 63 -11.75 -10.49 -8.95
CA ASP A 63 -11.25 -11.75 -9.53
C ASP A 63 -11.93 -12.97 -8.88
N VAL A 64 -12.04 -12.97 -7.55
CA VAL A 64 -12.71 -14.04 -6.79
C VAL A 64 -14.19 -14.12 -7.18
N ALA A 65 -14.89 -12.99 -7.23
CA ALA A 65 -16.29 -12.91 -7.63
C ALA A 65 -16.50 -13.34 -9.10
N ASN A 66 -15.59 -12.93 -10.00
CA ASN A 66 -15.61 -13.30 -11.41
C ASN A 66 -15.42 -14.82 -11.60
N ARG A 67 -14.51 -15.44 -10.84
CA ARG A 67 -14.34 -16.90 -10.82
C ARG A 67 -15.56 -17.62 -10.26
N GLN A 68 -16.17 -17.11 -9.19
CA GLN A 68 -17.39 -17.69 -8.61
C GLN A 68 -18.56 -17.63 -9.60
N ALA A 69 -18.69 -16.54 -10.36
CA ALA A 69 -19.66 -16.42 -11.44
C ALA A 69 -19.53 -17.55 -12.47
N CYS A 70 -18.29 -17.94 -12.79
CA CYS A 70 -17.98 -19.04 -13.71
C CYS A 70 -18.29 -20.43 -13.15
N ARG A 71 -18.30 -20.62 -11.82
CA ARG A 71 -18.45 -21.96 -11.20
C ARG A 71 -19.84 -22.58 -11.43
N HIS A 72 -20.85 -21.75 -11.66
CA HIS A 72 -22.23 -22.17 -11.92
C HIS A 72 -22.60 -22.17 -13.41
N ALA A 73 -21.62 -22.00 -14.30
CA ALA A 73 -21.83 -22.05 -15.75
C ALA A 73 -22.12 -23.48 -16.23
N ILE A 74 -23.34 -23.72 -16.69
CA ILE A 74 -23.78 -25.03 -17.22
C ILE A 74 -23.23 -25.29 -18.64
N TYR A 75 -22.73 -24.25 -19.34
CA TYR A 75 -22.16 -24.36 -20.68
C TYR A 75 -20.71 -23.85 -20.74
N ASN A 76 -19.85 -24.58 -21.46
CA ASN A 76 -18.40 -24.32 -21.59
C ASN A 76 -18.03 -22.93 -22.14
N GLY A 77 -18.98 -22.14 -22.66
CA GLY A 77 -18.75 -20.78 -23.16
C GLY A 77 -19.22 -19.65 -22.25
N ALA A 78 -19.88 -19.91 -21.09
CA ALA A 78 -20.37 -18.82 -20.23
C ALA A 78 -19.22 -18.02 -19.62
N CYS A 79 -18.07 -18.67 -19.45
CA CYS A 79 -16.82 -18.07 -19.00
C CYS A 79 -16.19 -17.11 -20.02
N ASN A 80 -16.66 -17.05 -21.28
CA ASN A 80 -16.22 -16.03 -22.25
C ASN A 80 -16.93 -14.67 -22.06
N LEU A 81 -18.02 -14.63 -21.29
CA LEU A 81 -18.78 -13.40 -20.98
C LEU A 81 -18.36 -12.77 -19.65
N THR A 82 -17.33 -13.31 -18.99
CA THR A 82 -16.79 -12.76 -17.74
C THR A 82 -15.64 -11.81 -18.02
N LEU A 83 -15.23 -11.04 -17.00
CA LEU A 83 -14.16 -10.07 -17.16
C LEU A 83 -12.85 -10.80 -17.52
N PRO A 84 -12.09 -10.34 -18.54
CA PRO A 84 -10.80 -10.92 -18.91
C PRO A 84 -9.74 -10.55 -17.85
N MET A 85 -9.81 -11.19 -16.68
CA MET A 85 -9.01 -10.79 -15.51
C MET A 85 -7.51 -10.87 -15.76
N LYS A 86 -7.02 -11.84 -16.55
CA LYS A 86 -5.59 -11.93 -16.91
C LYS A 86 -5.12 -10.68 -17.67
N ASP A 87 -5.90 -10.23 -18.65
CA ASP A 87 -5.57 -9.05 -19.44
C ASP A 87 -5.70 -7.77 -18.62
N LEU A 88 -6.69 -7.69 -17.73
CA LEU A 88 -6.86 -6.57 -16.79
C LEU A 88 -5.71 -6.48 -15.78
N TRP A 89 -5.25 -7.61 -15.24
CA TRP A 89 -4.06 -7.69 -14.38
C TRP A 89 -2.81 -7.22 -15.13
N LEU A 90 -2.60 -7.70 -16.36
CA LEU A 90 -1.47 -7.26 -17.17
C LEU A 90 -1.53 -5.76 -17.47
N ALA A 91 -2.70 -5.25 -17.86
CA ALA A 91 -2.92 -3.84 -18.15
C ALA A 91 -2.62 -2.96 -16.93
N ILE A 92 -3.13 -3.32 -15.74
CA ILE A 92 -2.92 -2.51 -14.53
C ILE A 92 -1.46 -2.51 -14.10
N TYR A 93 -0.72 -3.62 -14.27
CA TYR A 93 0.72 -3.64 -13.98
C TYR A 93 1.53 -2.79 -14.95
N ILE A 94 1.18 -2.80 -16.25
CA ILE A 94 1.83 -1.93 -17.22
C ILE A 94 1.56 -0.47 -16.88
N VAL A 95 0.31 -0.12 -16.56
CA VAL A 95 -0.07 1.24 -16.16
C VAL A 95 0.69 1.65 -14.90
N ASP A 96 0.73 0.80 -13.88
CA ASP A 96 1.44 1.08 -12.63
C ASP A 96 2.95 1.28 -12.86
N ALA A 97 3.61 0.40 -13.61
CA ALA A 97 5.01 0.54 -13.97
C ALA A 97 5.27 1.86 -14.74
N VAL A 98 4.41 2.21 -15.69
CA VAL A 98 4.50 3.47 -16.44
C VAL A 98 4.33 4.68 -15.52
N LEU A 99 3.38 4.62 -14.59
CA LEU A 99 3.13 5.69 -13.63
C LEU A 99 4.32 5.91 -12.71
N VAL A 100 4.82 4.85 -12.08
CA VAL A 100 5.90 4.92 -11.10
C VAL A 100 7.23 5.33 -11.73
N PHE A 101 7.60 4.74 -12.87
CA PHE A 101 8.93 4.96 -13.45
C PHE A 101 9.02 6.16 -14.40
N PHE A 102 7.91 6.60 -14.99
CA PHE A 102 7.93 7.66 -16.01
C PHE A 102 7.03 8.85 -15.67
N VAL A 103 5.73 8.63 -15.45
CA VAL A 103 4.76 9.74 -15.34
C VAL A 103 4.92 10.53 -14.04
N ILE A 104 5.09 9.85 -12.91
CA ILE A 104 5.27 10.48 -11.60
C ILE A 104 6.61 11.24 -11.52
N PRO A 105 7.76 10.66 -11.91
CA PRO A 105 9.01 11.40 -12.02
C PRO A 105 8.91 12.59 -12.97
N PHE A 106 8.24 12.43 -14.12
CA PHE A 106 7.98 13.54 -15.05
C PHE A 106 7.18 14.66 -14.38
N ALA A 107 6.10 14.32 -13.68
CA ALA A 107 5.26 15.28 -12.98
C ALA A 107 6.00 16.02 -11.86
N MET A 108 6.88 15.32 -11.12
CA MET A 108 7.75 15.93 -10.12
C MET A 108 8.73 16.93 -10.75
N PHE A 109 9.52 16.50 -11.76
CA PHE A 109 10.47 17.39 -12.43
C PHE A 109 9.81 18.56 -13.18
N TYR A 110 8.60 18.34 -13.71
CA TYR A 110 7.82 19.40 -14.34
C TYR A 110 7.33 20.43 -13.32
N TYR A 111 6.90 19.98 -12.14
CA TYR A 111 6.43 20.84 -11.06
C TYR A 111 7.55 21.61 -10.36
N GLU A 112 8.71 20.97 -10.13
CA GLU A 112 9.93 21.63 -9.64
C GLU A 112 10.58 22.55 -10.69
N GLY A 113 10.12 22.45 -11.94
CA GLY A 113 10.57 23.29 -13.04
C GLY A 113 10.27 24.77 -12.77
N ASP A 114 11.34 25.56 -12.81
CA ASP A 114 11.33 27.01 -12.61
C ASP A 114 10.12 27.72 -13.27
N GLN A 115 9.31 28.38 -12.43
CA GLN A 115 8.07 29.07 -12.78
C GLN A 115 8.29 30.25 -13.73
N ASP A 116 9.54 30.69 -13.91
CA ASP A 116 9.88 31.78 -14.83
C ASP A 116 10.14 31.30 -16.27
N LYS A 117 10.24 29.98 -16.49
CA LYS A 117 10.49 29.41 -17.82
C LYS A 117 9.19 29.18 -18.58
N SER A 118 9.22 29.41 -19.91
CA SER A 118 8.12 29.05 -20.82
C SER A 118 7.77 27.56 -20.72
N VAL A 119 6.49 27.20 -20.88
CA VAL A 119 5.98 25.82 -20.76
C VAL A 119 6.80 24.81 -21.57
N GLY A 120 7.15 25.12 -22.83
CA GLY A 120 7.95 24.23 -23.67
C GLY A 120 9.37 23.96 -23.14
N LYS A 121 10.01 24.96 -22.52
CA LYS A 121 11.33 24.78 -21.86
C LYS A 121 11.21 23.91 -20.61
N ARG A 122 10.12 24.00 -19.85
CA ARG A 122 9.86 23.13 -18.70
C ARG A 122 9.64 21.68 -19.12
N ILE A 123 8.80 21.45 -20.13
CA ILE A 123 8.56 20.11 -20.68
C ILE A 123 9.87 19.50 -21.17
N LYS A 124 10.67 20.25 -21.94
CA LYS A 124 11.98 19.77 -22.43
C LYS A 124 12.92 19.44 -21.28
N SER A 125 12.99 20.30 -20.27
CA SER A 125 13.82 20.07 -19.08
C SER A 125 13.39 18.81 -18.33
N ALA A 126 12.10 18.68 -18.03
CA ALA A 126 11.54 17.51 -17.34
C ALA A 126 11.78 16.22 -18.13
N LEU A 127 11.58 16.25 -19.45
CA LEU A 127 11.80 15.09 -20.31
C LEU A 127 13.27 14.65 -20.34
N ILE A 128 14.22 15.59 -20.37
CA ILE A 128 15.66 15.27 -20.29
C ILE A 128 15.97 14.58 -18.96
N TRP A 129 15.44 15.08 -17.84
CA TRP A 129 15.65 14.46 -16.53
C TRP A 129 15.03 13.06 -16.44
N VAL A 130 13.82 12.87 -16.96
CA VAL A 130 13.15 11.56 -16.99
C VAL A 130 13.91 10.57 -17.85
N VAL A 131 14.36 10.97 -19.05
CA VAL A 131 15.16 10.11 -19.93
C VAL A 131 16.49 9.75 -19.27
N THR A 132 17.14 10.72 -18.62
CA THR A 132 18.40 10.48 -17.91
C THR A 132 18.20 9.48 -16.77
N THR A 133 17.19 9.70 -15.92
CA THR A 133 16.83 8.76 -14.84
C THR A 133 16.45 7.39 -15.40
N GLY A 134 15.69 7.34 -16.48
CA GLY A 134 15.29 6.11 -17.16
C GLY A 134 16.49 5.31 -17.70
N ILE A 135 17.48 5.98 -18.30
CA ILE A 135 18.72 5.34 -18.76
C ILE A 135 19.51 4.78 -17.57
N VAL A 136 19.65 5.56 -16.49
CA VAL A 136 20.34 5.09 -15.28
C VAL A 136 19.63 3.88 -14.68
N CYS A 137 18.30 3.92 -14.54
CA CYS A 137 17.51 2.79 -14.06
C CYS A 137 17.64 1.57 -14.98
N ALA A 138 17.58 1.76 -16.31
CA ALA A 138 17.71 0.68 -17.28
C ALA A 138 19.11 0.04 -17.25
N LEU A 139 20.17 0.83 -17.10
CA LEU A 139 21.54 0.32 -16.96
C LEU A 139 21.68 -0.50 -15.68
N VAL A 140 21.19 0.02 -14.55
CA VAL A 140 21.23 -0.70 -13.27
C VAL A 140 20.43 -2.00 -13.34
N LEU A 141 19.20 -1.96 -13.86
CA LEU A 141 18.34 -3.14 -14.02
C LEU A 141 18.92 -4.14 -15.03
N GLY A 142 19.55 -3.67 -16.11
CA GLY A 142 20.20 -4.51 -17.12
C GLY A 142 21.41 -5.25 -16.57
N ILE A 143 22.25 -4.59 -15.77
CA ILE A 143 23.38 -5.22 -15.08
C ILE A 143 22.86 -6.26 -14.08
N LEU A 144 21.85 -5.92 -13.27
CA LEU A 144 21.24 -6.85 -12.32
C LEU A 144 20.61 -8.07 -13.02
N TYR A 145 19.92 -7.86 -14.14
CA TYR A 145 19.35 -8.93 -14.95
C TYR A 145 20.44 -9.86 -15.53
N GLY A 146 21.56 -9.30 -16.01
CA GLY A 146 22.68 -10.10 -16.51
C GLY A 146 23.30 -11.00 -15.44
N LEU A 147 23.35 -10.53 -14.18
CA LEU A 147 23.95 -11.25 -13.07
C LEU A 147 22.99 -12.25 -12.40
N ILE A 148 21.75 -11.85 -12.13
CA ILE A 148 20.80 -12.56 -11.24
C ILE A 148 19.44 -12.83 -11.91
N GLY A 149 19.27 -12.55 -13.21
CA GLY A 149 18.03 -12.80 -13.98
C GLY A 149 17.73 -14.27 -14.31
N LYS A 150 18.04 -15.19 -13.38
CA LYS A 150 17.76 -16.62 -13.49
C LYS A 150 16.74 -17.03 -12.42
N VAL A 151 15.88 -17.98 -12.76
CA VAL A 151 14.91 -18.60 -11.88
C VAL A 151 15.28 -20.07 -11.67
N ASP A 152 15.23 -20.51 -10.42
CA ASP A 152 15.59 -21.86 -9.99
C ASP A 152 14.34 -22.60 -9.47
N PHE A 153 13.75 -23.42 -10.33
CA PHE A 153 12.64 -24.30 -9.99
C PHE A 153 13.14 -25.58 -9.32
N THR A 154 12.47 -25.99 -8.24
CA THR A 154 12.67 -27.31 -7.63
C THR A 154 11.80 -28.31 -8.34
N VAL A 155 12.41 -29.19 -9.14
CA VAL A 155 11.71 -30.22 -9.92
C VAL A 155 12.11 -31.60 -9.43
N ARG A 156 11.17 -32.56 -9.50
CA ARG A 156 11.48 -33.98 -9.29
C ARG A 156 11.66 -34.62 -10.65
N HIS A 157 12.85 -35.14 -10.93
CA HIS A 157 13.05 -35.95 -12.12
C HIS A 157 12.41 -37.31 -11.92
N LEU A 158 11.36 -37.57 -12.69
CA LEU A 158 10.74 -38.87 -12.78
C LEU A 158 11.37 -39.60 -13.96
N ALA A 159 11.86 -40.81 -13.72
CA ALA A 159 12.27 -41.72 -14.77
C ALA A 159 11.28 -42.89 -14.75
N SER A 160 10.61 -43.13 -15.87
CA SER A 160 9.85 -44.37 -16.10
C SER A 160 10.54 -45.18 -17.18
N THR A 161 10.49 -46.50 -17.04
CA THR A 161 10.88 -47.42 -18.10
C THR A 161 9.71 -47.57 -19.07
N THR A 162 10.00 -47.60 -20.37
CA THR A 162 9.01 -47.99 -21.37
C THR A 162 8.89 -49.51 -21.38
N THR A 163 7.67 -50.01 -21.46
CA THR A 163 7.39 -51.43 -21.69
C THR A 163 6.66 -51.57 -23.02
N SER A 164 6.88 -52.68 -23.71
CA SER A 164 6.14 -52.97 -24.94
C SER A 164 4.65 -53.10 -24.62
N PHE A 165 3.80 -52.48 -25.43
CA PHE A 165 2.36 -52.60 -25.29
C PHE A 165 1.95 -54.09 -25.37
N PRO A 166 1.24 -54.65 -24.38
CA PRO A 166 0.93 -56.07 -24.37
C PRO A 166 -0.04 -56.42 -25.49
N SER A 167 0.16 -57.57 -26.12
CA SER A 167 -0.71 -58.11 -27.18
C SER A 167 -2.04 -58.67 -26.64
N SER A 168 -2.21 -58.73 -25.33
CA SER A 168 -3.42 -59.19 -24.64
C SER A 168 -3.91 -58.14 -23.64
N TRP A 169 -5.18 -57.76 -23.75
CA TRP A 169 -5.84 -56.76 -22.90
C TRP A 169 -6.22 -57.26 -21.51
N THR A 170 -5.85 -58.49 -21.15
CA THR A 170 -6.25 -59.14 -19.89
C THR A 170 -5.66 -58.50 -18.64
N SER A 171 -4.59 -57.71 -18.77
CA SER A 171 -3.96 -56.99 -17.66
C SER A 171 -4.52 -55.61 -17.40
N PHE A 172 -5.34 -55.07 -18.33
CA PHE A 172 -5.97 -53.75 -18.18
C PHE A 172 -7.47 -53.93 -17.94
N SER A 173 -7.94 -53.48 -16.78
CA SER A 173 -9.36 -53.42 -16.46
C SER A 173 -9.67 -52.06 -15.87
N SER A 174 -10.95 -51.71 -15.71
CA SER A 174 -11.36 -50.49 -15.00
C SER A 174 -10.85 -50.41 -13.55
N GLY A 175 -10.36 -51.52 -12.97
CA GLY A 175 -9.71 -51.54 -11.65
C GLY A 175 -8.17 -51.55 -11.70
N HIS A 176 -7.57 -51.79 -12.87
CA HIS A 176 -6.12 -51.88 -13.08
C HIS A 176 -5.74 -51.17 -14.38
N GLU A 177 -5.68 -49.85 -14.31
CA GLU A 177 -5.41 -48.96 -15.46
C GLU A 177 -3.89 -48.79 -15.71
N CYS A 178 -3.05 -49.11 -14.73
CA CYS A 178 -1.60 -48.93 -14.77
C CYS A 178 -0.86 -50.24 -15.08
N ILE A 179 0.28 -50.14 -15.78
CA ILE A 179 1.20 -51.26 -16.00
C ILE A 179 1.98 -51.52 -14.70
N GLY A 180 1.59 -52.56 -13.95
CA GLY A 180 2.21 -52.96 -12.68
C GLY A 180 1.23 -52.98 -11.50
N SER A 181 1.71 -53.39 -10.32
CA SER A 181 0.87 -53.58 -9.12
C SER A 181 0.66 -52.32 -8.27
N SER A 182 1.09 -51.14 -8.71
CA SER A 182 0.95 -49.89 -7.96
C SER A 182 0.11 -48.85 -8.70
N ASN A 183 -0.95 -48.38 -8.04
CA ASN A 183 -1.78 -47.26 -8.50
C ASN A 183 -1.26 -45.91 -7.97
N GLN A 184 -0.04 -45.88 -7.43
CA GLN A 184 0.56 -44.68 -6.86
C GLN A 184 1.39 -43.95 -7.90
N CYS A 185 1.17 -42.64 -8.05
CA CYS A 185 1.98 -41.81 -8.95
C CYS A 185 3.46 -41.89 -8.54
N SER A 186 4.34 -42.14 -9.51
CA SER A 186 5.80 -42.24 -9.32
C SER A 186 6.41 -41.01 -8.61
N ALA A 187 5.74 -39.85 -8.67
CA ALA A 187 6.12 -38.64 -7.93
C ALA A 187 6.11 -38.80 -6.40
N TYR A 188 5.23 -39.65 -5.86
CA TYR A 188 5.13 -39.90 -4.41
C TYR A 188 6.17 -40.91 -3.91
N THR A 189 6.62 -41.82 -4.78
CA THR A 189 7.60 -42.87 -4.45
C THR A 189 9.03 -42.50 -4.82
N ALA A 190 9.23 -41.38 -5.54
CA ALA A 190 10.55 -40.88 -5.88
C ALA A 190 11.35 -40.48 -4.62
N PRO A 191 12.62 -40.93 -4.48
CA PRO A 191 13.46 -40.60 -3.33
C PRO A 191 13.80 -39.10 -3.32
N ALA A 192 14.15 -38.56 -2.14
CA ALA A 192 14.55 -37.15 -2.01
C ALA A 192 15.75 -36.77 -2.90
N SER A 193 16.59 -37.75 -3.29
CA SER A 193 17.70 -37.58 -4.23
C SER A 193 17.26 -37.30 -5.69
N ALA A 194 15.98 -37.50 -6.02
CA ALA A 194 15.41 -37.18 -7.33
C ALA A 194 15.04 -35.69 -7.47
N GLU A 195 15.07 -34.92 -6.38
CA GLU A 195 14.91 -33.47 -6.43
C GLU A 195 16.15 -32.81 -7.04
N LYS A 196 15.97 -32.13 -8.18
CA LYS A 196 16.99 -31.31 -8.81
C LYS A 196 16.50 -29.88 -9.00
N THR A 197 17.45 -28.97 -9.15
CA THR A 197 17.17 -27.59 -9.53
C THR A 197 17.18 -27.46 -11.04
N TRP A 198 16.07 -27.02 -11.61
CA TRP A 198 15.97 -26.65 -13.02
C TRP A 198 16.04 -25.14 -13.15
N THR A 199 17.02 -24.65 -13.92
CA THR A 199 17.31 -23.22 -14.03
C THR A 199 16.87 -22.70 -15.39
N MET A 200 16.06 -21.64 -15.41
CA MET A 200 15.63 -20.95 -16.63
C MET A 200 15.91 -19.45 -16.53
N ARG A 201 16.19 -18.79 -17.65
CA ARG A 201 16.27 -17.31 -17.70
C ARG A 201 14.85 -16.74 -17.80
N THR A 202 14.55 -15.75 -16.97
CA THR A 202 13.27 -15.02 -17.06
C THR A 202 13.31 -14.03 -18.21
N THR A 203 12.15 -13.60 -18.70
CA THR A 203 12.10 -12.46 -19.60
C THR A 203 12.47 -11.17 -18.85
N PHE A 204 13.00 -10.17 -19.57
CA PHE A 204 13.39 -8.90 -18.96
C PHE A 204 12.19 -8.16 -18.29
N PRO A 205 11.00 -8.06 -18.91
CA PRO A 205 9.84 -7.43 -18.27
C PRO A 205 9.41 -8.11 -16.97
N GLU A 206 9.35 -9.45 -16.94
CA GLU A 206 9.01 -10.21 -15.72
C GLU A 206 10.02 -9.96 -14.59
N TYR A 207 11.31 -9.85 -14.94
CA TYR A 207 12.36 -9.54 -13.96
C TYR A 207 12.19 -8.14 -13.35
N VAL A 208 11.83 -7.13 -14.16
CA VAL A 208 11.58 -5.76 -13.67
C VAL A 208 10.37 -5.73 -12.74
N VAL A 209 9.27 -6.38 -13.11
CA VAL A 209 8.07 -6.48 -12.27
C VAL A 209 8.39 -7.19 -10.95
N ALA A 210 9.16 -8.26 -10.99
CA ALA A 210 9.55 -8.98 -9.79
C ALA A 210 10.45 -8.16 -8.86
N LEU A 211 11.43 -7.42 -9.39
CA LEU A 211 12.25 -6.51 -8.58
C LEU A 211 11.42 -5.37 -7.98
N ALA A 212 10.52 -4.76 -8.76
CA ALA A 212 9.61 -3.74 -8.26
C ALA A 212 8.75 -4.28 -7.12
N THR A 213 8.31 -5.53 -7.22
CA THR A 213 7.51 -6.22 -6.20
C THR A 213 8.32 -6.46 -4.93
N VAL A 214 9.61 -6.81 -5.03
CA VAL A 214 10.50 -6.94 -3.85
C VAL A 214 10.73 -5.60 -3.16
N VAL A 215 10.97 -4.53 -3.91
CA VAL A 215 11.07 -3.18 -3.36
C VAL A 215 9.77 -2.80 -2.66
N GLY A 216 8.63 -3.04 -3.31
CA GLY A 216 7.31 -2.87 -2.71
C GLY A 216 7.13 -3.72 -1.45
N SER A 217 7.63 -4.96 -1.40
CA SER A 217 7.48 -5.85 -0.23
C SER A 217 8.26 -5.31 0.96
N VAL A 218 9.47 -4.76 0.74
CA VAL A 218 10.23 -4.07 1.79
C VAL A 218 9.46 -2.87 2.32
N LEU A 219 8.95 -2.02 1.42
CA LEU A 219 8.18 -0.83 1.82
C LEU A 219 6.87 -1.22 2.52
N PHE A 220 6.16 -2.23 2.02
CA PHE A 220 4.93 -2.78 2.61
C PHE A 220 5.18 -3.36 4.00
N THR A 221 6.26 -4.13 4.20
CA THR A 221 6.63 -4.64 5.52
C THR A 221 6.84 -3.50 6.51
N ILE A 222 7.51 -2.42 6.10
CA ILE A 222 7.78 -1.26 6.96
C ILE A 222 6.50 -0.46 7.21
N PHE A 223 5.84 0.04 6.17
CA PHE A 223 4.69 0.93 6.29
C PHE A 223 3.42 0.18 6.69
N GLY A 224 3.15 -0.99 6.11
CA GLY A 224 2.01 -1.82 6.50
C GLY A 224 2.16 -2.38 7.92
N GLY A 225 3.36 -2.85 8.29
CA GLY A 225 3.63 -3.35 9.64
C GLY A 225 3.45 -2.28 10.72
N VAL A 226 3.95 -1.07 10.50
CA VAL A 226 3.70 0.06 11.43
C VAL A 226 2.25 0.55 11.36
N GLY A 227 1.70 0.60 10.16
CA GLY A 227 0.37 1.11 9.85
C GLY A 227 -0.76 0.32 10.47
N ILE A 228 -0.64 -1.01 10.53
CA ILE A 228 -1.70 -1.89 11.03
C ILE A 228 -1.98 -1.66 12.52
N ALA A 229 -0.97 -1.26 13.30
CA ALA A 229 -1.17 -0.84 14.69
C ALA A 229 -1.47 0.66 14.80
N CYS A 230 -0.80 1.49 14.00
CA CYS A 230 -0.92 2.94 14.06
C CYS A 230 -2.31 3.46 13.68
N LEU A 231 -2.95 2.89 12.65
CA LEU A 231 -4.26 3.34 12.18
C LEU A 231 -5.33 3.25 13.27
N PRO A 232 -5.62 2.07 13.86
CA PRO A 232 -6.67 1.97 14.87
C PRO A 232 -6.31 2.71 16.16
N LEU A 233 -5.06 2.59 16.63
CA LEU A 233 -4.62 3.25 17.86
C LEU A 233 -4.60 4.78 17.71
N GLY A 234 -4.16 5.29 16.56
CA GLY A 234 -4.20 6.72 16.25
C GLY A 234 -5.61 7.28 16.29
N LEU A 235 -6.58 6.57 15.74
CA LEU A 235 -7.99 6.95 15.78
C LEU A 235 -8.54 6.92 17.22
N ILE A 236 -8.27 5.89 18.01
CA ILE A 236 -8.69 5.79 19.42
C ILE A 236 -8.07 6.91 20.26
N PHE A 237 -6.76 7.14 20.13
CA PHE A 237 -6.08 8.19 20.89
C PHE A 237 -6.52 9.59 20.46
N SER A 238 -6.91 9.79 19.19
CA SER A 238 -7.49 11.07 18.76
C SER A 238 -8.78 11.39 19.52
N PHE A 239 -9.61 10.38 19.80
CA PHE A 239 -10.80 10.54 20.63
C PHE A 239 -10.45 10.75 22.10
N ILE A 240 -9.49 10.01 22.66
CA ILE A 240 -9.09 10.16 24.07
C ILE A 240 -8.50 11.55 24.33
N ARG A 241 -7.70 12.06 23.39
CA ARG A 241 -7.00 13.35 23.50
C ARG A 241 -7.88 14.56 23.15
N ARG A 242 -9.10 14.33 22.66
CA ARG A 242 -10.00 15.40 22.19
C ARG A 242 -10.21 16.51 23.24
N PRO A 243 -10.43 17.75 22.80
CA PRO A 243 -10.92 18.79 23.68
C PRO A 243 -12.32 18.44 24.20
N LYS A 244 -12.54 18.58 25.52
CA LYS A 244 -13.79 18.16 26.18
C LYS A 244 -14.80 19.29 26.35
N ALA A 245 -14.38 20.54 26.22
CA ALA A 245 -15.22 21.71 26.44
C ALA A 245 -14.86 22.81 25.45
N VAL A 246 -15.87 23.59 25.07
CA VAL A 246 -15.70 24.85 24.35
C VAL A 246 -15.07 25.87 25.31
N ILE A 247 -14.00 26.51 24.86
CA ILE A 247 -13.29 27.52 25.65
C ILE A 247 -14.03 28.86 25.62
N THR A 248 -13.90 29.66 26.68
CA THR A 248 -14.48 31.00 26.70
C THR A 248 -13.68 31.96 25.80
N ARG A 249 -14.31 33.05 25.35
CA ARG A 249 -13.63 34.07 24.52
C ARG A 249 -12.36 34.62 25.18
N SER A 250 -12.36 34.80 26.50
CA SER A 250 -11.17 35.29 27.24
C SER A 250 -10.03 34.26 27.27
N GLN A 251 -10.35 32.98 27.40
CA GLN A 251 -9.36 31.89 27.31
C GLN A 251 -8.80 31.77 25.89
N TYR A 252 -9.66 31.83 24.87
CA TYR A 252 -9.22 31.85 23.47
C TYR A 252 -8.27 33.01 23.19
N ILE A 253 -8.60 34.23 23.61
CA ILE A 253 -7.73 35.41 23.42
C ILE A 253 -6.38 35.20 24.12
N LYS A 254 -6.37 34.64 25.33
CA LYS A 254 -5.14 34.37 26.07
C LYS A 254 -4.26 33.36 25.36
N GLU A 255 -4.81 32.21 24.98
CA GLU A 255 -4.06 31.14 24.28
C GLU A 255 -3.61 31.60 22.88
N ALA A 256 -4.48 32.27 22.12
CA ALA A 256 -4.13 32.86 20.83
C ALA A 256 -2.99 33.88 20.94
N THR A 257 -2.97 34.67 22.03
CA THR A 257 -1.87 35.61 22.30
C THR A 257 -0.56 34.88 22.62
N GLU A 258 -0.61 33.78 23.36
CA GLU A 258 0.57 32.95 23.65
C GLU A 258 1.11 32.25 22.39
N LEU A 259 0.23 31.67 21.56
CA LEU A 259 0.59 31.11 20.26
C LEU A 259 1.15 32.19 19.32
N GLY A 260 0.56 33.40 19.31
CA GLY A 260 1.05 34.54 18.55
C GLY A 260 2.45 34.99 18.97
N LYS A 261 2.79 34.91 20.26
CA LYS A 261 4.17 35.14 20.74
C LYS A 261 5.14 34.08 20.22
N LYS A 262 4.77 32.79 20.31
CA LYS A 262 5.58 31.68 19.74
C LYS A 262 5.78 31.83 18.24
N ALA A 263 4.73 32.20 17.49
CA ALA A 263 4.79 32.45 16.06
C ALA A 263 5.80 33.55 15.71
N ARG A 264 5.84 34.63 16.50
CA ARG A 264 6.82 35.72 16.32
C ARG A 264 8.25 35.28 16.64
N GLU A 265 8.45 34.47 17.68
CA GLU A 265 9.76 33.90 18.01
C GLU A 265 10.26 32.97 16.89
N LEU A 266 9.40 32.09 16.40
CA LEU A 266 9.71 31.19 15.29
C LEU A 266 9.99 31.95 13.99
N LYS A 267 9.21 33.00 13.68
CA LYS A 267 9.46 33.86 12.53
C LYS A 267 10.85 34.52 12.61
N LYS A 268 11.22 35.07 13.77
CA LYS A 268 12.55 35.65 13.99
C LYS A 268 13.67 34.61 13.82
N ALA A 269 13.47 33.39 14.32
CA ALA A 269 14.42 32.30 14.12
C ALA A 269 14.56 31.89 12.66
N ALA A 270 13.44 31.84 11.91
CA ALA A 270 13.44 31.58 10.48
C ALA A 270 14.14 32.69 9.69
N ASP A 271 13.87 33.97 10.00
CA ASP A 271 14.51 35.12 9.38
C ASP A 271 16.03 35.13 9.63
N ALA A 272 16.46 34.79 10.85
CA ALA A 272 17.89 34.65 11.18
C ALA A 272 18.56 33.53 10.38
N LEU A 273 17.91 32.37 10.25
CA LEU A 273 18.41 31.27 9.42
C LEU A 273 18.43 31.63 7.93
N HIS A 274 17.50 32.45 7.46
CA HIS A 274 17.50 32.95 6.09
C HIS A 274 18.64 33.94 5.85
N GLN A 275 18.99 34.76 6.84
CA GLN A 275 20.18 35.62 6.78
C GLN A 275 21.49 34.80 6.78
N GLU A 276 21.57 33.75 7.61
CA GLU A 276 22.69 32.79 7.58
C GLU A 276 22.81 32.07 6.22
N GLU A 277 21.67 31.83 5.56
CA GLU A 277 21.66 31.26 4.22
C GLU A 277 22.28 32.21 3.20
N ARG A 278 21.93 33.49 3.26
CA ARG A 278 22.47 34.54 2.38
C ARG A 278 23.95 34.82 2.64
N SER A 279 24.42 34.66 3.87
CA SER A 279 25.85 34.78 4.20
C SER A 279 26.68 33.54 3.80
N GLY A 280 26.05 32.52 3.21
CA GLY A 280 26.72 31.36 2.63
C GLY A 280 26.98 30.21 3.62
N ALA A 281 26.49 30.29 4.86
CA ALA A 281 26.75 29.31 5.91
C ALA A 281 25.83 28.07 5.82
N LYS A 282 25.83 27.35 4.70
CA LYS A 282 25.00 26.13 4.48
C LYS A 282 25.58 24.85 5.13
N GLY A 283 26.05 24.96 6.37
CA GLY A 283 26.67 23.87 7.13
C GLY A 283 25.67 22.85 7.71
N ARG A 284 26.21 21.82 8.39
CA ARG A 284 25.39 20.78 9.07
C ARG A 284 24.54 21.35 10.22
N LYS A 285 25.04 22.39 10.91
CA LYS A 285 24.35 23.10 11.99
C LYS A 285 23.12 23.84 11.48
N TRP A 286 23.27 24.62 10.40
CA TRP A 286 22.15 25.30 9.74
C TRP A 286 21.05 24.31 9.35
N ARG A 287 21.40 23.21 8.68
CA ARG A 287 20.42 22.16 8.31
C ARG A 287 19.68 21.57 9.53
N LYS A 288 20.35 21.45 10.68
CA LYS A 288 19.73 20.96 11.93
C LYS A 288 18.76 22.01 12.49
N ASN A 289 19.16 23.29 12.49
CA ASN A 289 18.33 24.39 12.98
C ASN A 289 17.10 24.63 12.08
N VAL A 290 17.25 24.58 10.76
CA VAL A 290 16.13 24.64 9.80
C VAL A 290 15.10 23.57 10.10
N LYS A 291 15.54 22.31 10.30
CA LYS A 291 14.65 21.21 10.66
C LYS A 291 13.98 21.39 12.01
N ALA A 292 14.67 21.98 12.98
CA ALA A 292 14.10 22.26 14.29
C ALA A 292 12.99 23.33 14.20
N VAL A 293 13.23 24.41 13.45
CA VAL A 293 12.24 25.45 13.16
C VAL A 293 11.05 24.87 12.39
N GLU A 294 11.29 24.07 11.35
CA GLU A 294 10.24 23.38 10.58
C GLU A 294 9.38 22.49 11.50
N LYS A 295 10.00 21.68 12.36
CA LYS A 295 9.28 20.82 13.30
C LYS A 295 8.42 21.60 14.31
N GLU A 296 8.88 22.75 14.77
CA GLU A 296 8.16 23.59 15.73
C GLU A 296 7.07 24.41 15.06
N LEU A 297 7.28 24.84 13.81
CA LEU A 297 6.23 25.42 12.97
C LEU A 297 5.09 24.42 12.78
N LEU A 298 5.39 23.16 12.43
CA LEU A 298 4.36 22.12 12.27
C LEU A 298 3.57 21.87 13.58
N GLN A 299 4.22 21.97 14.74
CA GLN A 299 3.54 21.87 16.04
C GLN A 299 2.67 23.10 16.31
N LEU A 300 3.15 24.29 15.98
CA LEU A 300 2.39 25.52 16.13
C LEU A 300 1.13 25.50 15.26
N GLU A 301 1.21 25.04 14.01
CA GLU A 301 0.05 24.86 13.13
C GLU A 301 -0.97 23.87 13.72
N GLU A 302 -0.50 22.74 14.26
CA GLU A 302 -1.36 21.78 14.95
C GLU A 302 -2.05 22.40 16.18
N ASP A 303 -1.31 23.17 16.99
CA ASP A 303 -1.85 23.86 18.16
C ASP A 303 -2.88 24.95 17.77
N VAL A 304 -2.62 25.71 16.70
CA VAL A 304 -3.56 26.72 16.17
C VAL A 304 -4.84 26.04 15.66
N LYS A 305 -4.71 24.95 14.90
CA LYS A 305 -5.86 24.21 14.39
C LYS A 305 -6.71 23.63 15.52
N LEU A 306 -6.08 23.09 16.56
CA LEU A 306 -6.78 22.63 17.76
C LEU A 306 -7.50 23.78 18.47
N LEU A 307 -6.87 24.95 18.56
CA LEU A 307 -7.48 26.13 19.16
C LEU A 307 -8.71 26.61 18.36
N GLU A 308 -8.64 26.59 17.03
CA GLU A 308 -9.77 26.89 16.14
C GLU A 308 -10.90 25.87 16.28
N GLU A 309 -10.59 24.58 16.40
CA GLU A 309 -11.58 23.53 16.66
C GLU A 309 -12.28 23.70 18.03
N MET A 310 -11.56 24.22 19.03
CA MET A 310 -12.09 24.48 20.39
C MET A 310 -12.98 25.73 20.49
N TYR A 311 -12.90 26.63 19.51
CA TYR A 311 -13.68 27.87 19.46
C TYR A 311 -14.26 28.07 18.05
N PRO A 312 -15.33 27.34 17.68
CA PRO A 312 -15.96 27.49 16.37
C PRO A 312 -16.54 28.90 16.23
N GLN A 313 -16.04 29.65 15.25
CA GLN A 313 -16.49 31.01 14.95
C GLN A 313 -17.59 30.97 13.90
N GLY A 314 -18.69 31.71 14.11
CA GLY A 314 -19.77 31.91 13.13
C GLY A 314 -21.19 31.69 13.67
N GLU A 315 -22.20 31.96 12.84
CA GLU A 315 -23.63 31.85 13.18
C GLU A 315 -24.10 30.43 13.54
N LYS A 316 -23.30 29.41 13.20
CA LYS A 316 -23.63 27.98 13.34
C LYS A 316 -22.71 27.24 14.33
N ALA A 317 -22.10 27.96 15.27
CA ALA A 317 -21.08 27.44 16.19
C ALA A 317 -21.49 26.14 16.93
N GLU A 318 -22.72 26.04 17.41
CA GLU A 318 -23.23 24.84 18.10
C GLU A 318 -23.28 23.61 17.18
N THR A 319 -23.73 23.80 15.93
CA THR A 319 -23.79 22.71 14.94
C THR A 319 -22.39 22.29 14.49
N THR A 320 -21.47 23.23 14.34
CA THR A 320 -20.06 22.94 14.01
C THR A 320 -19.40 22.15 15.12
N TRP A 321 -19.63 22.52 16.38
CA TRP A 321 -19.15 21.76 17.55
C TRP A 321 -19.79 20.36 17.63
N ALA A 322 -21.09 20.24 17.39
CA ALA A 322 -21.74 18.94 17.35
C ALA A 322 -21.13 18.03 16.27
N MET A 323 -20.84 18.56 15.08
CA MET A 323 -20.19 17.84 13.99
C MET A 323 -18.74 17.45 14.32
N THR A 324 -17.97 18.28 15.02
CA THR A 324 -16.61 17.90 15.46
C THR A 324 -16.66 16.79 16.50
N VAL A 325 -17.57 16.87 17.49
CA VAL A 325 -17.80 15.81 18.49
C VAL A 325 -18.22 14.50 17.82
N LEU A 326 -19.15 14.55 16.87
CA LEU A 326 -19.57 13.38 16.08
C LEU A 326 -18.40 12.80 15.28
N GLY A 327 -17.55 13.65 14.69
CA GLY A 327 -16.34 13.23 14.01
C GLY A 327 -15.36 12.50 14.93
N TYR A 328 -15.16 12.99 16.16
CA TYR A 328 -14.34 12.29 17.16
C TYR A 328 -14.96 10.95 17.59
N LEU A 329 -16.29 10.87 17.75
CA LEU A 329 -16.99 9.61 18.05
C LEU A 329 -16.86 8.61 16.90
N ALA A 330 -17.02 9.06 15.65
CA ALA A 330 -16.82 8.24 14.47
C ALA A 330 -15.38 7.69 14.41
N LYS A 331 -14.36 8.52 14.69
CA LYS A 331 -12.97 8.06 14.81
C LYS A 331 -12.82 6.98 15.88
N PHE A 332 -13.49 7.11 17.02
CA PHE A 332 -13.44 6.07 18.07
C PHE A 332 -14.04 4.74 17.60
N VAL A 333 -15.22 4.76 16.99
CA VAL A 333 -15.88 3.56 16.46
C VAL A 333 -15.04 2.91 15.37
N LEU A 334 -14.55 3.70 14.40
CA LEU A 334 -13.65 3.21 13.35
C LEU A 334 -12.32 2.70 13.91
N GLY A 335 -11.84 3.29 15.00
CA GLY A 335 -10.65 2.84 15.71
C GLY A 335 -10.83 1.47 16.37
N ILE A 336 -11.98 1.22 17.02
CA ILE A 336 -12.31 -0.10 17.59
C ILE A 336 -12.47 -1.14 16.49
N LEU A 337 -13.26 -0.83 15.44
CA LEU A 337 -13.43 -1.73 14.30
C LEU A 337 -12.09 -2.05 13.64
N GLY A 338 -11.27 -1.02 13.41
CA GLY A 338 -9.92 -1.17 12.88
C GLY A 338 -9.05 -2.04 13.78
N LEU A 339 -9.15 -1.91 15.11
CA LEU A 339 -8.36 -2.73 16.04
C LEU A 339 -8.72 -4.21 15.93
N ILE A 340 -10.01 -4.53 15.82
CA ILE A 340 -10.49 -5.90 15.62
C ILE A 340 -9.93 -6.46 14.32
N VAL A 341 -10.00 -5.69 13.23
CA VAL A 341 -9.48 -6.09 11.91
C VAL A 341 -7.97 -6.28 11.93
N SER A 342 -7.22 -5.39 12.58
CA SER A 342 -5.77 -5.52 12.76
C SER A 342 -5.38 -6.77 13.53
N VAL A 343 -6.08 -7.06 14.63
CA VAL A 343 -5.84 -8.27 15.42
C VAL A 343 -6.17 -9.51 14.59
N ALA A 344 -7.28 -9.51 13.84
CA ALA A 344 -7.65 -10.60 12.96
C ALA A 344 -6.60 -10.84 11.87
N TRP A 345 -6.06 -9.77 11.26
CA TRP A 345 -4.96 -9.85 10.30
C TRP A 345 -3.68 -10.42 10.91
N VAL A 346 -3.24 -9.92 12.07
CA VAL A 346 -2.02 -10.42 12.73
C VAL A 346 -2.19 -11.89 13.12
N ALA A 347 -3.35 -12.27 13.66
CA ALA A 347 -3.67 -13.66 13.97
C ALA A 347 -3.64 -14.54 12.72
N HIS A 348 -4.25 -14.09 11.62
CA HIS A 348 -4.24 -14.81 10.34
C HIS A 348 -2.82 -15.03 9.81
N ILE A 349 -1.96 -14.02 9.86
CA ILE A 349 -0.56 -14.14 9.43
C ILE A 349 0.18 -15.18 10.28
N VAL A 350 0.01 -15.15 11.59
CA VAL A 350 0.70 -16.09 12.50
C VAL A 350 0.22 -17.52 12.29
N ILE A 351 -1.10 -17.73 12.21
CA ILE A 351 -1.71 -19.07 12.17
C ILE A 351 -1.58 -19.72 10.78
N TYR A 352 -1.78 -18.95 9.71
CA TYR A 352 -1.84 -19.47 8.34
C TYR A 352 -0.52 -19.35 7.56
N LEU A 353 0.23 -18.25 7.72
CA LEU A 353 1.44 -18.02 6.92
C LEU A 353 2.75 -18.43 7.61
N LEU A 354 2.87 -18.22 8.93
CA LEU A 354 4.15 -18.45 9.63
C LEU A 354 4.39 -19.91 10.03
N ILE A 355 3.33 -20.68 10.28
CA ILE A 355 3.43 -22.06 10.75
C ILE A 355 3.26 -23.02 9.55
N ASN A 356 4.22 -23.93 9.38
CA ASN A 356 4.19 -24.95 8.33
C ASN A 356 4.19 -26.35 8.97
N PRO A 357 3.14 -27.18 8.78
CA PRO A 357 1.87 -26.91 8.07
C PRO A 357 0.98 -25.88 8.80
N PRO A 358 0.06 -25.18 8.10
CA PRO A 358 -0.78 -24.15 8.72
C PRO A 358 -1.70 -24.75 9.79
N LEU A 359 -1.81 -24.09 10.94
CA LEU A 359 -2.63 -24.55 12.06
C LEU A 359 -4.13 -24.54 11.71
N SER A 360 -4.59 -23.48 11.06
CA SER A 360 -5.94 -23.40 10.49
C SER A 360 -6.00 -22.38 9.34
N PRO A 361 -6.94 -22.53 8.39
CA PRO A 361 -7.17 -21.53 7.34
C PRO A 361 -7.80 -20.21 7.84
N PHE A 362 -8.22 -20.15 9.11
CA PHE A 362 -8.85 -19.03 9.83
C PHE A 362 -9.73 -18.11 8.96
N LEU A 363 -9.22 -16.94 8.54
CA LEU A 363 -10.02 -15.97 7.78
C LEU A 363 -10.49 -16.51 6.42
N ASN A 364 -9.73 -17.41 5.79
CA ASN A 364 -10.18 -18.05 4.56
C ASN A 364 -11.49 -18.84 4.78
N GLU A 365 -11.58 -19.58 5.89
CA GLU A 365 -12.79 -20.33 6.23
C GLU A 365 -13.95 -19.41 6.58
N VAL A 366 -13.68 -18.29 7.26
CA VAL A 366 -14.69 -17.26 7.56
C VAL A 366 -15.29 -16.70 6.28
N PHE A 367 -14.47 -16.36 5.28
CA PHE A 367 -14.97 -15.82 4.01
C PHE A 367 -15.79 -16.85 3.22
N ILE A 368 -15.37 -18.12 3.21
CA ILE A 368 -16.14 -19.19 2.58
C ILE A 368 -17.52 -19.33 3.25
N LYS A 369 -17.57 -19.36 4.60
CA LYS A 369 -18.83 -19.44 5.33
C LYS A 369 -19.74 -18.23 5.12
N LEU A 370 -19.16 -17.04 4.91
CA LEU A 370 -19.95 -15.84 4.59
C LEU A 370 -20.54 -15.93 3.18
N ASP A 371 -19.79 -16.47 2.21
CA ASP A 371 -20.31 -16.71 0.86
C ASP A 371 -21.46 -17.75 0.85
N ASP A 372 -21.44 -18.73 1.76
CA ASP A 372 -22.56 -19.68 1.92
C ASP A 372 -23.87 -19.01 2.39
N VAL A 373 -23.78 -17.91 3.14
CA VAL A 373 -24.96 -17.13 3.60
C VAL A 373 -25.51 -16.26 2.48
N TRP A 374 -24.63 -15.53 1.80
CA TRP A 374 -24.95 -14.74 0.61
C TRP A 374 -23.70 -14.71 -0.27
N GLY A 375 -23.82 -15.17 -1.52
CA GLY A 375 -22.66 -15.45 -2.40
C GLY A 375 -21.73 -14.27 -2.73
N LEU A 376 -22.05 -13.05 -2.31
CA LEU A 376 -21.17 -11.88 -2.41
C LEU A 376 -20.66 -11.38 -1.05
N LEU A 377 -21.19 -11.86 0.07
CA LEU A 377 -20.86 -11.35 1.40
C LEU A 377 -19.40 -11.62 1.78
N GLY A 378 -18.90 -12.82 1.49
CA GLY A 378 -17.49 -13.15 1.68
C GLY A 378 -16.60 -12.34 0.75
N THR A 379 -17.00 -12.11 -0.51
CA THR A 379 -16.24 -11.26 -1.43
C THR A 379 -16.14 -9.80 -0.97
N VAL A 380 -17.23 -9.25 -0.40
CA VAL A 380 -17.26 -7.89 0.16
C VAL A 380 -16.42 -7.80 1.44
N ALA A 381 -16.53 -8.80 2.32
CA ALA A 381 -15.69 -8.88 3.53
C ALA A 381 -14.21 -8.98 3.16
N PHE A 382 -13.88 -9.80 2.17
CA PHE A 382 -12.54 -9.93 1.62
C PHE A 382 -12.03 -8.61 1.02
N ALA A 383 -12.85 -7.88 0.27
CA ALA A 383 -12.53 -6.56 -0.24
C ALA A 383 -12.22 -5.56 0.88
N PHE A 384 -13.01 -5.58 1.96
CA PHE A 384 -12.79 -4.75 3.13
C PHE A 384 -11.45 -5.07 3.80
N PHE A 385 -11.09 -6.35 3.98
CA PHE A 385 -9.80 -6.74 4.57
C PHE A 385 -8.61 -6.35 3.68
N CYS A 386 -8.72 -6.50 2.36
CA CYS A 386 -7.67 -6.11 1.41
C CYS A 386 -7.47 -4.58 1.40
N PHE A 387 -8.57 -3.82 1.32
CA PHE A 387 -8.51 -2.36 1.33
C PHE A 387 -8.02 -1.82 2.67
N TYR A 388 -8.34 -2.49 3.78
CA TYR A 388 -7.83 -2.15 5.10
C TYR A 388 -6.28 -2.17 5.16
N LEU A 389 -5.63 -3.15 4.50
CA LEU A 389 -4.17 -3.17 4.41
C LEU A 389 -3.61 -1.98 3.63
N LEU A 390 -4.27 -1.53 2.56
CA LEU A 390 -3.88 -0.31 1.86
C LEU A 390 -3.98 0.91 2.78
N LEU A 391 -5.09 1.05 3.50
CA LEU A 391 -5.27 2.14 4.46
C LEU A 391 -4.21 2.09 5.56
N ALA A 392 -3.86 0.89 6.04
CA ALA A 392 -2.77 0.69 6.99
C ALA A 392 -1.44 1.19 6.39
N VAL A 393 -1.09 0.80 5.16
CA VAL A 393 0.12 1.29 4.47
C VAL A 393 0.12 2.81 4.37
N ILE A 394 -0.98 3.43 3.96
CA ILE A 394 -1.09 4.90 3.85
C ILE A 394 -0.89 5.54 5.24
N ALA A 395 -1.54 5.01 6.29
CA ALA A 395 -1.37 5.49 7.65
C ALA A 395 0.07 5.32 8.16
N GLY A 396 0.71 4.20 7.87
CA GLY A 396 2.10 3.93 8.21
C GLY A 396 3.07 4.86 7.50
N ALA A 397 2.85 5.12 6.21
CA ALA A 397 3.63 6.08 5.43
C ALA A 397 3.52 7.51 6.00
N MET A 398 2.30 7.94 6.36
CA MET A 398 2.05 9.24 6.99
C MET A 398 2.69 9.36 8.38
N MET A 399 2.65 8.30 9.19
CA MET A 399 3.18 8.31 10.56
C MET A 399 4.71 8.27 10.59
N LEU A 400 5.31 7.41 9.77
CA LEU A 400 6.74 7.16 9.83
C LEU A 400 7.55 8.34 9.30
N GLY A 401 7.02 9.12 8.34
CA GLY A 401 7.65 10.37 7.87
C GLY A 401 9.17 10.25 7.74
N LEU A 402 9.63 9.11 7.20
CA LEU A 402 11.01 8.68 7.38
C LEU A 402 11.94 9.49 6.48
N ARG A 403 13.12 9.80 6.99
CA ARG A 403 14.28 10.08 6.15
C ARG A 403 14.96 8.75 5.84
N LEU A 404 14.39 8.00 4.90
CA LEU A 404 14.91 6.70 4.47
C LEU A 404 16.21 6.93 3.70
N VAL A 405 17.35 6.87 4.41
CA VAL A 405 18.78 7.01 4.01
C VAL A 405 19.12 8.15 3.04
N PHE A 406 18.41 8.31 1.92
CA PHE A 406 18.57 9.34 0.90
C PHE A 406 17.29 10.15 0.58
N ILE A 407 16.09 9.73 1.02
CA ILE A 407 14.82 10.40 0.66
C ILE A 407 14.10 10.92 1.91
N THR A 408 13.69 12.19 1.89
CA THR A 408 12.80 12.79 2.91
C THR A 408 11.36 12.57 2.50
N ILE A 409 10.66 11.65 3.19
CA ILE A 409 9.22 11.48 3.02
C ILE A 409 8.52 12.60 3.81
N HIS A 410 7.86 13.51 3.10
CA HIS A 410 7.04 14.54 3.73
C HIS A 410 5.67 13.93 4.09
N PRO A 411 5.21 14.06 5.35
CA PRO A 411 3.91 13.53 5.75
C PRO A 411 2.79 14.25 5.00
N MET A 412 1.80 13.48 4.53
CA MET A 412 0.59 14.02 3.91
C MET A 412 -0.27 14.68 5.00
N LYS A 413 -0.56 15.96 4.87
CA LYS A 413 -1.36 16.76 5.81
C LYS A 413 -2.62 17.31 5.16
N TRP A 414 -3.71 17.30 5.91
CA TRP A 414 -4.96 17.92 5.47
C TRP A 414 -4.77 19.42 5.23
N GLY A 415 -5.05 19.88 4.01
CA GLY A 415 -4.99 21.28 3.59
C GLY A 415 -3.59 21.89 3.47
N ALA A 416 -2.53 21.10 3.60
CA ALA A 416 -1.16 21.61 3.67
C ALA A 416 -0.12 20.77 2.91
N THR A 417 -0.56 19.83 2.07
CA THR A 417 0.37 18.99 1.30
C THR A 417 0.72 19.68 -0.02
N LEU A 418 1.99 20.06 -0.17
CA LEU A 418 2.54 20.53 -1.44
C LEU A 418 2.47 19.44 -2.51
N MET A 419 2.26 19.83 -3.77
CA MET A 419 2.07 18.90 -4.89
C MET A 419 3.23 17.90 -5.07
N ASN A 420 4.48 18.34 -4.92
CA ASN A 420 5.65 17.47 -5.04
C ASN A 420 5.65 16.33 -3.99
N SER A 421 5.39 16.69 -2.73
CA SER A 421 5.25 15.75 -1.61
C SER A 421 4.07 14.80 -1.82
N PHE A 422 2.98 15.29 -2.42
CA PHE A 422 1.83 14.48 -2.76
C PHE A 422 2.19 13.43 -3.82
N LEU A 423 2.77 13.84 -4.95
CA LEU A 423 3.21 12.94 -6.03
C LEU A 423 4.18 11.87 -5.55
N PHE A 424 5.12 12.25 -4.69
CA PHE A 424 6.07 11.31 -4.10
C PHE A 424 5.38 10.26 -3.23
N ASN A 425 4.44 10.66 -2.36
CA ASN A 425 3.66 9.72 -1.56
C ASN A 425 2.77 8.80 -2.42
N VAL A 426 2.20 9.31 -3.51
CA VAL A 426 1.42 8.49 -4.46
C VAL A 426 2.30 7.42 -5.12
N GLY A 427 3.53 7.77 -5.52
CA GLY A 427 4.49 6.79 -6.05
C GLY A 427 4.84 5.70 -5.03
N LEU A 428 5.00 6.06 -3.76
CA LEU A 428 5.21 5.08 -2.68
C LEU A 428 3.99 4.17 -2.46
N ILE A 429 2.78 4.73 -2.49
CA ILE A 429 1.53 3.98 -2.32
C ILE A 429 1.34 2.99 -3.47
N LEU A 430 1.61 3.41 -4.71
CA LEU A 430 1.55 2.56 -5.90
C LEU A 430 2.52 1.37 -5.79
N LEU A 431 3.79 1.63 -5.47
CA LEU A 431 4.79 0.57 -5.25
C LEU A 431 4.38 -0.42 -4.15
N CYS A 432 3.82 0.07 -3.05
CA CYS A 432 3.31 -0.79 -1.99
C CYS A 432 2.06 -1.58 -2.42
N SER A 433 1.22 -1.04 -3.30
CA SER A 433 -0.04 -1.68 -3.72
C SER A 433 0.18 -3.03 -4.39
N ILE A 434 1.21 -3.17 -5.25
CA ILE A 434 1.60 -4.45 -5.87
C ILE A 434 1.87 -5.50 -4.79
N SER A 435 2.63 -5.13 -3.76
CA SER A 435 3.03 -6.06 -2.71
C SER A 435 1.89 -6.36 -1.74
N VAL A 436 0.96 -5.42 -1.51
CA VAL A 436 -0.29 -5.70 -0.78
C VAL A 436 -1.10 -6.75 -1.53
N ILE A 437 -1.22 -6.64 -2.86
CA ILE A 437 -1.95 -7.61 -3.69
C ILE A 437 -1.28 -8.98 -3.63
N GLN A 438 0.06 -9.03 -3.80
CA GLN A 438 0.83 -10.27 -3.67
C GLN A 438 0.63 -10.91 -2.29
N PHE A 439 0.68 -10.11 -1.23
CA PHE A 439 0.49 -10.55 0.14
C PHE A 439 -0.92 -11.09 0.36
N CYS A 440 -1.96 -10.40 -0.12
CA CYS A 440 -3.35 -10.84 -0.04
C CYS A 440 -3.59 -12.13 -0.83
N ALA A 441 -3.05 -12.24 -2.05
CA ALA A 441 -3.14 -13.47 -2.86
C ALA A 441 -2.50 -14.67 -2.14
N THR A 442 -1.37 -14.45 -1.46
CA THR A 442 -0.69 -15.50 -0.70
C THR A 442 -1.43 -15.83 0.61
N ALA A 443 -1.82 -14.81 1.38
CA ALA A 443 -2.52 -14.94 2.67
C ALA A 443 -3.90 -15.57 2.53
N PHE A 444 -4.56 -15.34 1.40
CA PHE A 444 -5.89 -15.87 1.13
C PHE A 444 -5.90 -16.88 0.00
N GLY A 445 -4.79 -17.60 -0.20
CA GLY A 445 -4.65 -18.55 -1.31
C GLY A 445 -5.67 -19.69 -1.31
N TYR A 446 -6.26 -20.01 -0.16
CA TYR A 446 -7.35 -20.99 -0.07
C TYR A 446 -8.68 -20.40 -0.55
N TYR A 447 -9.01 -19.17 -0.15
CA TYR A 447 -10.23 -18.48 -0.59
C TYR A 447 -10.16 -18.04 -2.07
N ALA A 448 -9.02 -17.46 -2.47
CA ALA A 448 -8.75 -16.95 -3.81
C ALA A 448 -8.16 -18.00 -4.76
N GLN A 449 -8.32 -19.30 -4.46
CA GLN A 449 -7.78 -20.38 -5.27
C GLN A 449 -8.33 -20.34 -6.71
N ALA A 450 -7.44 -20.59 -7.68
CA ALA A 450 -7.74 -20.58 -9.11
C ALA A 450 -8.24 -19.22 -9.65
N THR A 451 -7.78 -18.12 -9.05
CA THR A 451 -7.88 -16.77 -9.63
C THR A 451 -6.67 -16.45 -10.51
N ALA A 452 -6.81 -15.49 -11.43
CA ALA A 452 -5.70 -15.04 -12.26
C ALA A 452 -4.57 -14.44 -11.40
N ALA A 453 -4.92 -13.72 -10.33
CA ALA A 453 -3.95 -13.19 -9.37
C ALA A 453 -3.09 -14.29 -8.73
N GLN A 454 -3.69 -15.42 -8.32
CA GLN A 454 -2.97 -16.54 -7.71
C GLN A 454 -1.94 -17.14 -8.67
N GLU A 455 -2.29 -17.28 -9.95
CA GLU A 455 -1.42 -17.83 -10.99
C GLU A 455 -0.19 -16.93 -11.23
N ILE A 456 -0.41 -15.62 -11.30
CA ILE A 456 0.65 -14.62 -11.56
C ILE A 456 1.62 -14.52 -10.36
N PHE A 457 1.10 -14.41 -9.14
CA PHE A 457 1.92 -14.16 -7.95
C PHE A 457 2.50 -15.42 -7.30
N GLY A 458 1.84 -16.58 -7.44
CA GLY A 458 2.19 -17.79 -6.69
C GLY A 458 3.47 -18.48 -7.14
N HIS A 459 3.81 -18.46 -8.44
CA HIS A 459 4.87 -19.33 -8.99
C HIS A 459 6.14 -18.59 -9.44
N THR A 460 6.01 -17.41 -10.01
CA THR A 460 7.11 -16.72 -10.70
C THR A 460 8.06 -16.01 -9.72
N LEU A 461 7.51 -15.35 -8.69
CA LEU A 461 8.29 -14.58 -7.70
C LEU A 461 9.07 -15.47 -6.72
N ALA A 462 8.45 -16.56 -6.25
CA ALA A 462 9.05 -17.48 -5.27
C ALA A 462 10.23 -18.29 -5.84
N SER A 463 10.45 -18.25 -7.15
CA SER A 463 11.46 -19.06 -7.83
C SER A 463 12.67 -18.25 -8.29
N LEU A 464 12.67 -16.92 -8.15
CA LEU A 464 13.80 -16.06 -8.51
C LEU A 464 15.04 -16.35 -7.67
N ARG A 465 16.19 -16.49 -8.34
CA ARG A 465 17.46 -16.82 -7.70
C ARG A 465 17.86 -15.74 -6.69
N GLY A 466 18.24 -16.16 -5.49
CA GLY A 466 18.54 -15.27 -4.36
C GLY A 466 17.30 -14.79 -3.60
N ILE A 467 16.32 -14.19 -4.30
CA ILE A 467 15.09 -13.66 -3.71
C ILE A 467 14.20 -14.77 -3.13
N LYS A 468 14.22 -15.97 -3.71
CA LYS A 468 13.51 -17.17 -3.23
C LYS A 468 13.68 -17.43 -1.74
N TYR A 469 14.85 -17.14 -1.16
CA TYR A 469 15.09 -17.36 0.27
C TYR A 469 14.29 -16.40 1.16
N LEU A 470 14.06 -15.16 0.74
CA LEU A 470 13.25 -14.19 1.49
C LEU A 470 11.80 -14.66 1.64
N TYR A 471 11.25 -15.24 0.57
CA TYR A 471 9.91 -15.81 0.58
C TYR A 471 9.86 -17.19 1.24
N LYS A 472 10.86 -18.05 1.03
CA LYS A 472 10.93 -19.38 1.67
C LYS A 472 10.97 -19.31 3.20
N TYR A 473 11.69 -18.34 3.75
CA TYR A 473 11.80 -18.13 5.20
C TYR A 473 10.77 -17.14 5.75
N ASN A 474 9.76 -16.74 4.96
CA ASN A 474 8.72 -15.81 5.38
C ASN A 474 9.26 -14.52 6.03
N VAL A 475 10.41 -14.00 5.55
CA VAL A 475 11.13 -12.89 6.18
C VAL A 475 10.27 -11.64 6.24
N PHE A 476 9.55 -11.34 5.15
CA PHE A 476 8.67 -10.18 5.07
C PHE A 476 7.48 -10.26 6.03
N GLN A 477 6.89 -11.45 6.19
CA GLN A 477 5.78 -11.73 7.10
C GLN A 477 6.22 -11.59 8.57
N ILE A 478 7.38 -12.18 8.91
CA ILE A 478 7.95 -12.10 10.27
C ILE A 478 8.27 -10.64 10.62
N ALA A 479 8.95 -9.92 9.73
CA ALA A 479 9.29 -8.52 9.93
C ALA A 479 8.03 -7.64 10.03
N PHE A 480 6.97 -7.94 9.26
CA PHE A 480 5.69 -7.23 9.34
C PHE A 480 5.07 -7.36 10.73
N VAL A 481 4.97 -8.59 11.25
CA VAL A 481 4.41 -8.86 12.59
C VAL A 481 5.29 -8.25 13.69
N ALA A 482 6.62 -8.31 13.55
CA ALA A 482 7.54 -7.71 14.51
C ALA A 482 7.38 -6.19 14.60
N LEU A 483 7.27 -5.50 13.46
CA LEU A 483 7.02 -4.06 13.42
C LEU A 483 5.63 -3.68 13.94
N ALA A 484 4.61 -4.48 13.64
CA ALA A 484 3.26 -4.32 14.20
C ALA A 484 3.26 -4.44 15.74
N GLY A 485 3.96 -5.44 16.27
CA GLY A 485 4.13 -5.62 17.72
C GLY A 485 4.88 -4.46 18.38
N LEU A 486 6.02 -4.05 17.79
CA LEU A 486 6.83 -2.94 18.33
C LEU A 486 6.02 -1.63 18.37
N THR A 487 5.27 -1.34 17.31
CA THR A 487 4.45 -0.13 17.25
C THR A 487 3.26 -0.17 18.19
N PHE A 488 2.61 -1.33 18.34
CA PHE A 488 1.58 -1.52 19.36
C PHE A 488 2.12 -1.24 20.76
N VAL A 489 3.28 -1.79 21.12
CA VAL A 489 3.94 -1.55 22.42
C VAL A 489 4.30 -0.08 22.60
N TYR A 490 4.83 0.57 21.56
CA TYR A 490 5.14 2.01 21.60
C TYR A 490 3.89 2.86 21.91
N TYR A 491 2.77 2.58 21.24
CA TYR A 491 1.52 3.27 21.48
C TYR A 491 0.91 2.94 22.85
N ALA A 492 1.03 1.70 23.33
CA ALA A 492 0.59 1.34 24.67
C ALA A 492 1.38 2.10 25.76
N ALA A 493 2.71 2.21 25.59
CA ALA A 493 3.58 2.87 26.57
C ALA A 493 3.52 4.41 26.53
N PHE A 494 3.42 5.00 25.33
CA PHE A 494 3.56 6.45 25.14
C PHE A 494 2.33 7.14 24.54
N GLY A 495 1.38 6.38 23.98
CA GLY A 495 0.18 6.92 23.33
C GLY A 495 -0.76 7.69 24.28
N TRP A 496 -0.67 7.46 25.58
CA TRP A 496 -1.50 8.13 26.59
C TRP A 496 -0.95 9.50 27.01
N ARG A 497 0.35 9.75 26.80
CA ARG A 497 0.97 11.02 27.19
C ARG A 497 0.50 12.11 26.22
N ARG A 498 -0.24 13.12 26.72
CA ARG A 498 -0.40 14.38 25.98
C ARG A 498 1.01 14.92 25.71
N LYS A 499 1.33 15.24 24.45
CA LYS A 499 2.54 16.00 24.12
C LYS A 499 2.45 17.28 24.93
N LYS A 500 3.33 17.44 25.94
CA LYS A 500 3.42 18.70 26.68
C LYS A 500 3.79 19.78 25.65
N PRO A 501 3.18 20.98 25.70
CA PRO A 501 3.66 22.10 24.89
C PRO A 501 5.15 22.24 25.20
N SER A 502 5.98 22.13 24.16
CA SER A 502 7.41 22.33 24.24
C SER A 502 7.66 23.67 24.96
N GLY A 503 8.47 23.63 26.02
CA GLY A 503 8.94 24.86 26.67
C GLY A 503 9.75 25.71 25.69
N ARG A 504 10.06 26.96 26.09
CA ARG A 504 10.81 27.96 25.31
C ARG A 504 11.73 27.36 24.24
N PHE A 505 11.40 27.60 22.96
CA PHE A 505 12.20 27.17 21.83
C PHE A 505 13.58 27.84 21.91
N GLN A 506 14.63 27.04 22.04
CA GLN A 506 16.02 27.51 22.06
C GLN A 506 16.77 26.87 20.90
N LEU A 507 17.31 27.71 20.02
CA LEU A 507 18.24 27.27 18.97
C LEU A 507 19.50 26.72 19.63
N SER A 508 20.05 25.62 19.10
CA SER A 508 21.36 25.16 19.57
C SER A 508 22.42 26.17 19.15
N SER A 509 23.00 26.85 20.14
CA SER A 509 24.02 27.88 19.96
C SER A 509 25.32 27.36 19.37
#